data_AF-A0A836S676-F1
#
_entry.id   AF-A0A836S676-F1
#
_cell.length_a   1.000
_cell.length_b   1.000
_cell.length_c   1.000
_cell.angle_alpha   90.00
_cell.angle_beta   90.00
_cell.angle_gamma   90.00
#
_symmetry.space_group_name_H-M   'P 1'
#
loop_
_entity.id
_entity.type
_entity.pdbx_description
1 polymer ?
#
loop_
_entity_poly.entity_id
_entity_poly.type
_entity_poly.pdbx_seq_one_letter_code
_entity_poly.pdbx_strand_id
1 'polypeptide(L)'
;MEKSKLVASTAVAGILALGLAATSGQAIAAKPGMEKCQGIVKAGQNDCGTSKHACAGQAKVDGDSEEWVYVPEGTCSKIVGGKVKAAKK
;
A
#
# COMPACT_ATOMS: atom_id res chain seq x y z
N MET A 1 0.41 -32.08 47.25
CA MET A 1 -0.64 -31.34 47.99
C MET A 1 0.00 -30.02 48.38
N GLU A 2 -0.48 -28.82 48.07
CA GLU A 2 -1.85 -28.35 47.87
C GLU A 2 -1.85 -27.14 46.92
N LYS A 3 -2.88 -27.08 46.08
CA LYS A 3 -3.26 -25.90 45.30
C LYS A 3 -3.68 -24.79 46.27
N SER A 4 -2.97 -23.67 46.29
CA SER A 4 -3.48 -22.46 46.94
C SER A 4 -3.75 -21.37 45.91
N LYS A 5 -5.06 -21.27 45.62
CA LYS A 5 -5.80 -20.03 45.38
C LYS A 5 -5.39 -19.21 44.14
N LEU A 6 -5.55 -19.85 42.99
CA LEU A 6 -5.69 -19.18 41.71
C LEU A 6 -7.15 -18.71 41.54
N VAL A 7 -7.59 -17.73 42.34
CA VAL A 7 -8.87 -17.02 42.12
C VAL A 7 -8.72 -15.59 42.62
N ALA A 8 -8.16 -14.74 41.77
CA ALA A 8 -8.36 -13.30 41.88
C ALA A 8 -8.16 -12.69 40.49
N SER A 9 -9.21 -12.03 40.01
CA SER A 9 -9.14 -10.96 39.02
C SER A 9 -8.65 -11.35 37.62
N THR A 10 -9.55 -11.37 36.66
CA THR A 10 -9.90 -10.16 35.91
C THR A 10 -10.92 -10.52 34.84
N ALA A 11 -12.14 -10.05 35.03
CA ALA A 11 -13.14 -9.97 33.98
C ALA A 11 -12.71 -8.88 32.99
N VAL A 12 -12.19 -9.26 31.82
CA VAL A 12 -12.30 -8.48 30.56
C VAL A 12 -12.16 -9.45 29.37
N ALA A 13 -13.13 -10.34 29.17
CA ALA A 13 -13.29 -11.03 27.89
C ALA A 13 -14.23 -10.20 27.01
N GLY A 14 -13.75 -9.05 26.58
CA GLY A 14 -14.57 -8.06 25.89
C GLY A 14 -13.77 -7.33 24.83
N ILE A 15 -14.04 -7.73 23.59
CA ILE A 15 -13.85 -6.94 22.36
C ILE A 15 -12.41 -6.85 21.86
N LEU A 16 -12.28 -6.88 20.53
CA LEU A 16 -11.11 -6.73 19.65
C LEU A 16 -10.74 -8.06 18.97
N ALA A 17 -10.95 -8.29 17.67
CA ALA A 17 -10.92 -7.34 16.58
C ALA A 17 -11.72 -7.85 15.37
N LEU A 18 -12.94 -7.32 15.20
CA LEU A 18 -13.56 -7.21 13.87
C LEU A 18 -12.91 -6.02 13.16
N GLY A 19 -11.65 -6.18 12.77
CA GLY A 19 -10.85 -5.12 12.13
C GLY A 19 -10.31 -5.48 10.75
N LEU A 20 -10.66 -6.65 10.21
CA LEU A 20 -10.13 -7.14 8.93
C LEU A 20 -11.03 -6.84 7.73
N ALA A 21 -11.85 -5.79 7.80
CA ALA A 21 -12.76 -5.41 6.74
C ALA A 21 -12.58 -3.94 6.37
N ALA A 22 -11.45 -3.58 5.74
CA ALA A 22 -11.35 -2.48 4.76
C ALA A 22 -9.89 -2.23 4.36
N THR A 23 -9.36 -3.02 3.43
CA THR A 23 -8.34 -2.52 2.49
C THR A 23 -8.25 -3.46 1.28
N SER A 24 -9.39 -3.75 0.66
CA SER A 24 -9.35 -4.12 -0.76
C SER A 24 -8.85 -2.89 -1.50
N GLY A 25 -7.55 -2.88 -1.83
CA GLY A 25 -6.93 -1.83 -2.61
C GLY A 25 -7.77 -1.60 -3.85
N GLN A 26 -8.45 -0.47 -3.90
CA GLN A 26 -9.23 -0.08 -5.06
C GLN A 26 -8.22 0.01 -6.19
N ALA A 27 -8.35 -0.87 -7.19
CA ALA A 27 -7.61 -0.70 -8.43
C ALA A 27 -7.96 0.71 -8.91
N ILE A 28 -6.99 1.62 -8.89
CA ILE A 28 -7.18 2.98 -9.37
C ILE A 28 -7.52 2.84 -10.85
N ALA A 29 -8.82 2.90 -11.16
CA ALA A 29 -9.31 3.01 -12.51
C ALA A 29 -8.63 4.24 -13.11
N ALA A 30 -8.13 4.12 -14.34
CA ALA A 30 -7.46 5.23 -15.00
C ALA A 30 -8.42 6.43 -15.04
N LYS A 31 -8.16 7.42 -14.18
CA LYS A 31 -8.87 8.68 -14.16
C LYS A 31 -8.36 9.50 -15.35
N PRO A 32 -9.25 10.09 -16.16
CA PRO A 32 -8.83 10.99 -17.23
C PRO A 32 -7.91 12.10 -16.69
N GLY A 33 -6.81 12.38 -17.40
CA GLY A 33 -5.85 13.40 -17.00
C GLY A 33 -4.81 12.94 -15.98
N MET A 34 -4.72 11.65 -15.66
CA MET A 34 -3.77 11.10 -14.69
C MET A 34 -3.01 9.90 -15.26
N GLU A 35 -1.71 9.85 -15.01
CA GLU A 35 -0.79 8.82 -15.49
C GLU A 35 -0.03 8.13 -14.35
N LYS A 36 0.39 6.89 -14.59
CA LYS A 36 1.23 6.13 -13.65
C LYS A 36 2.70 6.44 -13.94
N CYS A 37 3.40 7.02 -12.97
CA CYS A 37 4.81 7.37 -13.12
C CYS A 37 5.70 6.40 -12.34
N GLN A 38 6.51 5.62 -13.06
CA GLN A 38 7.42 4.59 -12.53
C GLN A 38 8.84 5.10 -12.32
N GLY A 39 9.58 4.42 -11.43
CA GLY A 39 11.02 4.60 -11.28
C GLY A 39 11.45 5.79 -10.42
N ILE A 40 10.49 6.55 -9.87
CA ILE A 40 10.75 7.76 -9.07
C ILE A 40 10.17 7.68 -7.66
N VAL A 41 9.59 6.54 -7.30
CA VAL A 41 8.88 6.33 -6.04
C VAL A 41 9.87 6.14 -4.89
N LYS A 42 9.62 6.78 -3.75
CA LYS A 42 10.36 6.51 -2.50
C LYS A 42 9.89 5.21 -1.85
N ALA A 43 10.78 4.59 -1.08
CA ALA A 43 10.45 3.45 -0.23
C ALA A 43 9.21 3.77 0.63
N GLY A 44 8.26 2.85 0.66
CA GLY A 44 6.99 3.01 1.37
C GLY A 44 6.02 4.03 0.77
N GLN A 45 6.23 4.54 -0.44
CA GLN A 45 5.38 5.58 -1.05
C GLN A 45 4.83 5.21 -2.44
N ASN A 46 4.78 3.93 -2.79
CA ASN A 46 4.12 3.48 -4.02
C ASN A 46 2.61 3.43 -3.88
N ASP A 47 1.93 3.51 -5.01
CA ASP A 47 0.54 3.14 -5.17
C ASP A 47 0.35 1.62 -5.39
N CYS A 48 -0.87 1.13 -5.17
CA CYS A 48 -1.24 -0.29 -5.29
C CYS A 48 -1.01 -0.86 -6.69
N GLY A 49 -0.78 -2.17 -6.81
CA GLY A 49 -0.82 -2.88 -8.09
C GLY A 49 0.50 -2.85 -8.88
N THR A 50 1.58 -3.32 -8.25
CA THR A 50 2.79 -3.80 -8.92
C THR A 50 2.79 -5.33 -8.98
N SER A 51 3.75 -5.93 -9.68
CA SER A 51 3.91 -7.39 -9.72
C SER A 51 4.42 -7.96 -8.39
N LYS A 52 5.17 -7.14 -7.63
CA LYS A 52 5.83 -7.50 -6.38
C LYS A 52 4.86 -7.57 -5.22
N HIS A 53 3.88 -6.68 -5.21
CA HIS A 53 2.91 -6.59 -4.13
C HIS A 53 1.66 -5.80 -4.52
N ALA A 54 0.56 -6.11 -3.84
CA ALA A 54 -0.75 -5.58 -4.18
C ALA A 54 -1.01 -4.19 -3.58
N CYS A 55 -0.44 -3.86 -2.42
CA CYS A 55 -0.84 -2.68 -1.66
C CYS A 55 0.13 -1.51 -1.80
N ALA A 56 -0.40 -0.31 -1.56
CA ALA A 56 0.37 0.92 -1.45
C ALA A 56 1.32 0.86 -0.24
N GLY A 57 2.41 1.61 -0.32
CA GLY A 57 3.39 1.75 0.76
C GLY A 57 4.25 0.51 1.03
N GLN A 58 4.42 -0.37 0.04
CA GLN A 58 5.19 -1.60 0.14
C GLN A 58 6.52 -1.57 -0.63
N ALA A 59 6.81 -0.49 -1.34
CA ALA A 59 8.09 -0.25 -2.01
C ALA A 59 9.24 -0.40 -1.01
N LYS A 60 10.18 -1.31 -1.31
CA LYS A 60 11.29 -1.65 -0.41
C LYS A 60 12.46 -0.68 -0.52
N VAL A 61 12.64 -0.06 -1.68
CA VAL A 61 13.76 0.82 -1.99
C VAL A 61 13.27 2.03 -2.75
N ASP A 62 14.05 3.11 -2.70
CA ASP A 62 13.83 4.29 -3.52
C ASP A 62 14.12 3.97 -5.00
N GLY A 63 13.31 4.52 -5.90
CA GLY A 63 13.53 4.49 -7.35
C GLY A 63 13.33 3.12 -8.00
N ASP A 64 12.62 2.19 -7.35
CA ASP A 64 12.33 0.89 -7.97
C ASP A 64 11.57 1.06 -9.29
N SER A 65 12.01 0.34 -10.32
CA SER A 65 11.51 0.50 -11.69
C SER A 65 10.06 0.08 -11.89
N GLU A 66 9.54 -0.83 -11.04
CA GLU A 66 8.16 -1.28 -11.13
C GLU A 66 7.20 -0.45 -10.27
N GLU A 67 7.74 0.13 -9.19
CA GLU A 67 7.01 1.00 -8.27
C GLU A 67 6.60 2.30 -8.96
N TRP A 68 5.35 2.68 -8.72
CA TRP A 68 4.74 3.83 -9.37
C TRP A 68 3.90 4.65 -8.42
N VAL A 69 3.75 5.93 -8.78
CA VAL A 69 2.83 6.86 -8.14
C VAL A 69 1.93 7.49 -9.21
N TYR A 70 0.68 7.78 -8.84
CA TYR A 70 -0.30 8.40 -9.72
C TYR A 70 -0.12 9.92 -9.73
N VAL A 71 0.08 10.48 -10.91
CA VAL A 71 0.36 11.91 -11.10
C VAL A 71 -0.48 12.48 -12.23
N PRO A 72 -0.68 13.80 -12.32
CA PRO A 72 -1.29 14.42 -13.48
C PRO A 72 -0.52 14.10 -14.76
N GLU A 73 -1.23 13.91 -15.87
CA GLU A 73 -0.63 13.65 -17.19
C GLU A 73 0.46 14.68 -17.56
N GLY A 74 1.56 14.19 -18.14
CA GLY A 74 2.71 15.01 -18.51
C GLY A 74 3.57 15.47 -17.33
N THR A 75 3.30 15.02 -16.11
CA THR A 75 4.17 15.27 -14.95
C THR A 75 5.38 14.34 -14.98
N CYS A 76 5.19 13.07 -15.33
CA CYS A 76 6.23 12.07 -15.23
C CYS A 76 7.42 12.36 -16.16
N SER A 77 7.16 12.90 -17.35
CA SER A 77 8.20 13.29 -18.32
C SER A 77 9.06 14.47 -17.87
N LYS A 78 8.60 15.24 -16.88
CA LYS A 78 9.34 16.38 -16.29
C LYS A 78 10.25 15.95 -15.15
N ILE A 79 10.18 14.69 -14.71
CA ILE A 79 10.96 14.15 -13.60
C ILE A 79 12.11 13.33 -14.16
N VAL A 80 13.35 13.64 -13.74
CA VAL A 80 14.53 12.85 -14.11
C VAL A 80 14.33 11.40 -13.65
N GLY A 81 14.47 10.45 -14.58
CA GLY A 81 14.27 9.02 -14.31
C GLY A 81 12.81 8.54 -14.38
N GLY A 82 11.84 9.45 -14.49
CA GLY A 82 10.42 9.12 -14.62
C GLY A 82 10.09 8.37 -15.90
N LYS A 83 9.28 7.32 -15.79
CA LYS A 83 8.76 6.56 -16.94
C LYS A 83 7.25 6.41 -16.83
N VAL A 84 6.52 6.86 -17.85
CA VAL A 84 5.08 6.62 -17.91
C VAL A 84 4.84 5.14 -18.15
N LYS A 85 4.15 4.48 -17.22
CA LYS A 85 3.68 3.11 -17.42
C LYS A 85 2.54 3.17 -18.42
N ALA A 86 2.77 2.64 -19.62
CA ALA A 86 1.72 2.56 -20.63
C ALA A 86 0.48 1.86 -20.05
N ALA A 87 -0.67 2.53 -20.07
CA ALA A 87 -1.94 1.87 -19.81
C ALA A 87 -2.09 0.79 -20.87
N LYS A 88 -2.16 -0.48 -20.45
CA LYS A 88 -2.51 -1.55 -21.40
C LYS A 88 -3.90 -1.18 -21.96
N LYS A 89 -3.96 -0.97 -23.27
CA LYS A 89 -5.21 -0.81 -24.00
C LYS A 89 -6.10 -2.04 -23.81
#